data_AF-A0A3A0BHQ3-F1
#
_entry.id   AF-A0A3A0BHQ3-F1
#
_cell.length_a   1.000
_cell.length_b   1.000
_cell.length_c   1.000
_cell.angle_alpha   90.00
_cell.angle_beta   90.00
_cell.angle_gamma   90.00
#
_symmetry.space_group_name_H-M   'P 1'
#
loop_
_entity.id
_entity.type
_entity.pdbx_description
1 polymer ?
#
loop_
_entity_poly.entity_id
_entity_poly.type
_entity_poly.pdbx_seq_one_letter_code
_entity_poly.pdbx_strand_id
1 'polypeptide(L)'
;MLIQRYFNQIKDAVARYSATRFVIATKLDYDLRAGAQGLITGIIRFVDGSVLHFKEYIDAVNQKVGKLSYSYHYQDADNRLIFRYDNAAHRPSL
;
A
#
# COMPACT_ATOMS: atom_id res chain seq x y z
N MET A 1 14.67 1.34 13.23
CA MET A 1 15.02 2.19 12.05
C MET A 1 13.76 2.87 11.52
N LEU A 2 13.87 3.97 10.75
CA LEU A 2 12.71 4.75 10.27
C LEU A 2 11.73 3.93 9.41
N ILE A 3 12.24 3.11 8.50
CA ILE A 3 11.43 2.25 7.62
C ILE A 3 10.59 1.27 8.43
N GLN A 4 11.19 0.64 9.45
CA GLN A 4 10.45 -0.27 10.33
C GLN A 4 9.31 0.45 11.06
N ARG A 5 9.52 1.70 11.50
CA ARG A 5 8.46 2.50 12.12
C ARG A 5 7.33 2.79 11.14
N TYR A 6 7.66 3.10 9.90
CA TYR A 6 6.68 3.31 8.84
C TYR A 6 5.89 2.04 8.50
N PHE A 7 6.58 0.89 8.40
CA PHE A 7 5.93 -0.42 8.21
C PHE A 7 4.97 -0.73 9.37
N ASN A 8 5.38 -0.46 10.60
CA ASN A 8 4.52 -0.64 11.77
C ASN A 8 3.30 0.27 11.73
N GLN A 9 3.43 1.54 11.30
CA GLN A 9 2.28 2.45 11.15
C GLN A 9 1.24 1.91 10.17
N ILE A 10 1.68 1.35 9.03
CA ILE A 10 0.77 0.73 8.06
C ILE A 10 0.15 -0.55 8.63
N LYS A 11 0.95 -1.39 9.30
CA LYS A 11 0.45 -2.58 9.98
C LYS A 11 -0.64 -2.23 10.99
N ASP A 12 -0.41 -1.22 11.82
CA ASP A 12 -1.34 -0.79 12.86
C ASP A 12 -2.62 -0.20 12.26
N ALA A 13 -2.50 0.57 11.17
CA ALA A 13 -3.65 1.08 10.43
C ALA A 13 -4.50 -0.06 9.87
N VAL A 14 -3.88 -1.02 9.18
CA VAL A 14 -4.60 -2.17 8.60
C VAL A 14 -5.19 -3.06 9.69
N ALA A 15 -4.47 -3.30 10.79
CA ALA A 15 -4.96 -4.08 11.92
C ALA A 15 -6.19 -3.43 12.58
N ARG A 16 -6.19 -2.11 12.72
CA ARG A 16 -7.34 -1.35 13.24
C ARG A 16 -8.58 -1.57 12.39
N TYR A 17 -8.45 -1.50 11.06
CA TYR A 17 -9.59 -1.66 10.16
C TYR A 17 -9.97 -3.11 9.89
N SER A 18 -9.05 -4.07 10.01
CA SER A 18 -9.39 -5.50 9.89
C SER A 18 -10.31 -5.99 11.01
N ALA A 19 -10.38 -5.28 12.13
CA ALA A 19 -11.34 -5.57 13.20
C ALA A 19 -12.78 -5.09 12.90
N THR A 20 -12.99 -4.38 11.79
CA THR A 20 -14.31 -3.89 11.39
C THR A 20 -15.09 -4.93 10.60
N ARG A 21 -16.42 -4.82 10.60
CA ARG A 21 -17.31 -5.79 9.94
C ARG A 21 -17.26 -5.76 8.41
N PHE A 22 -16.70 -4.72 7.81
CA PHE A 22 -16.69 -4.56 6.36
C PHE A 22 -15.40 -5.07 5.70
N VAL A 23 -14.39 -5.49 6.47
CA VAL A 23 -13.16 -6.10 5.97
C VAL A 23 -13.22 -7.62 6.17
N ILE A 24 -13.11 -8.38 5.08
CA ILE A 24 -13.10 -9.86 5.11
C ILE A 24 -11.69 -10.38 5.37
N ALA A 25 -10.70 -9.83 4.67
CA ALA A 25 -9.34 -10.34 4.71
C ALA A 25 -8.34 -9.24 4.40
N THR A 26 -7.20 -9.31 5.08
CA THR A 26 -6.05 -8.46 4.80
C THR A 26 -4.82 -9.33 4.58
N LYS A 27 -3.96 -8.91 3.66
CA LYS A 27 -2.63 -9.48 3.45
C LYS A 27 -1.65 -8.34 3.35
N LEU A 28 -0.54 -8.42 4.07
CA LEU A 28 0.56 -7.46 4.03
C LEU A 28 1.86 -8.21 3.85
N ASP A 29 2.73 -7.66 3.01
CA ASP A 29 4.08 -8.14 2.77
C ASP A 29 5.04 -6.94 2.87
N TYR A 30 6.20 -7.18 3.47
CA TYR A 30 7.21 -6.19 3.73
C TYR A 30 8.57 -6.74 3.33
N ASP A 31 9.30 -5.96 2.54
CA ASP A 31 10.64 -6.30 2.07
C ASP A 31 11.56 -5.12 2.40
N LEU A 32 12.49 -5.34 3.34
CA LEU A 32 13.51 -4.38 3.70
C LEU A 32 14.76 -4.63 2.85
N ARG A 33 15.23 -3.59 2.17
CA ARG A 33 16.36 -3.67 1.24
C ARG A 33 17.56 -2.89 1.74
N ALA A 34 18.72 -3.24 1.22
CA ALA A 34 19.94 -2.46 1.43
C ALA A 34 19.75 -0.99 0.99
N GLY A 35 20.54 -0.08 1.55
CA GLY A 35 20.45 1.35 1.22
C GLY A 35 19.28 2.08 1.86
N ALA A 36 18.73 1.57 2.98
CA ALA A 36 17.58 2.14 3.66
C ALA A 36 16.38 2.31 2.71
N GLN A 37 16.05 1.23 2.01
CA GLN A 37 14.88 1.15 1.14
C GLN A 37 13.91 0.09 1.66
N GLY A 38 12.64 0.25 1.33
CA GLY A 38 11.58 -0.66 1.74
C GLY A 38 10.53 -0.79 0.67
N LEU A 39 9.97 -1.99 0.55
CA LEU A 39 8.79 -2.25 -0.25
C LEU A 39 7.68 -2.79 0.65
N ILE A 40 6.47 -2.26 0.44
CA ILE A 40 5.26 -2.70 1.10
C ILE A 40 4.27 -3.09 0.02
N THR A 41 3.65 -4.25 0.16
CA THR A 41 2.52 -4.65 -0.68
C THR A 41 1.38 -5.07 0.22
N GLY A 42 0.16 -4.69 -0.14
CA GLY A 42 -1.01 -5.07 0.62
C GLY A 42 -2.24 -5.31 -0.23
N ILE A 43 -3.12 -6.15 0.32
CA ILE A 43 -4.42 -6.47 -0.25
C ILE A 43 -5.43 -6.38 0.89
N ILE A 44 -6.51 -5.63 0.69
CA ILE A 44 -7.67 -5.56 1.59
C ILE A 44 -8.89 -5.98 0.79
N ARG A 45 -9.59 -7.03 1.26
CA ARG A 45 -10.85 -7.51 0.69
C ARG A 45 -12.00 -7.06 1.55
N PHE A 46 -13.03 -6.51 0.93
CA PHE A 46 -14.22 -6.00 1.61
C PHE A 46 -15.41 -6.96 1.44
N VAL A 47 -16.43 -6.75 2.27
CA VAL A 47 -17.63 -7.61 2.30
C VAL A 47 -18.49 -7.60 1.04
N ASP A 48 -18.41 -6.54 0.25
CA ASP A 48 -19.08 -6.40 -1.05
C ASP A 48 -18.30 -7.07 -2.20
N GLY A 49 -17.17 -7.71 -1.90
CA GLY A 49 -16.29 -8.36 -2.87
C GLY A 49 -15.28 -7.40 -3.51
N SER A 50 -15.36 -6.10 -3.25
CA SER A 50 -14.36 -5.15 -3.73
C SER A 50 -13.00 -5.39 -3.08
N VAL A 51 -11.93 -4.98 -3.78
CA VAL A 51 -10.56 -5.22 -3.34
C VAL A 51 -9.70 -3.98 -3.53
N LEU A 52 -8.99 -3.58 -2.48
CA LEU A 52 -7.91 -2.60 -2.55
C LEU A 52 -6.57 -3.33 -2.60
N HIS A 53 -5.89 -3.20 -3.73
CA HIS A 53 -4.48 -3.55 -3.87
C HIS A 53 -3.64 -2.31 -3.69
N PHE A 54 -2.58 -2.38 -2.89
CA PHE A 54 -1.65 -1.28 -2.77
C PHE A 54 -0.20 -1.74 -2.74
N LYS A 55 0.68 -0.86 -3.22
CA LYS A 55 2.12 -1.05 -3.21
C LYS A 55 2.79 0.28 -2.94
N GLU A 56 3.77 0.30 -2.04
CA GLU A 56 4.59 1.47 -1.76
C GLU A 56 6.06 1.08 -1.76
N TYR A 57 6.86 1.75 -2.58
CA TYR A 57 8.30 1.69 -2.55
C TYR A 57 8.83 2.97 -1.91
N ILE A 58 9.56 2.80 -0.82
CA ILE A 58 9.98 3.88 0.05
C ILE A 58 11.49 3.85 0.27
N ASP A 59 12.04 5.01 0.61
CA ASP A 59 13.39 5.18 1.12
C ASP A 59 13.38 5.94 2.44
N ALA A 60 14.49 5.85 3.18
CA ALA A 60 14.73 6.66 4.36
C ALA A 60 16.03 7.44 4.22
N VAL A 61 15.92 8.64 3.63
CA VAL A 61 17.03 9.58 3.42
C VAL A 61 16.82 10.82 4.30
N ASN A 62 17.90 11.40 4.82
CA ASN A 62 17.85 12.61 5.65
C ASN A 62 16.85 12.51 6.84
N GLN A 63 16.81 11.35 7.49
CA GLN A 63 15.91 11.06 8.62
C GLN A 63 14.41 11.22 8.31
N LYS A 64 14.01 11.10 7.04
CA LYS A 64 12.60 11.11 6.62
C LYS A 64 12.31 9.91 5.74
N VAL A 65 11.08 9.41 5.81
CA VAL A 65 10.61 8.36 4.88
C VAL A 65 9.98 9.05 3.68
N GLY A 66 10.49 8.77 2.48
CA GLY A 66 9.95 9.24 1.21
C GLY A 66 9.24 8.12 0.46
N LYS A 67 8.16 8.43 -0.26
CA LYS A 67 7.54 7.50 -1.23
C LYS A 67 8.16 7.74 -2.60
N LEU A 68 9.01 6.82 -3.03
CA LEU A 68 9.61 6.84 -4.37
C LEU A 68 8.58 6.45 -5.44
N SER A 69 7.82 5.39 -5.17
CA SER A 69 6.69 4.98 -6.02
C SER A 69 5.55 4.44 -5.17
N TYR A 70 4.32 4.69 -5.58
CA TYR A 70 3.15 4.08 -4.97
C TYR A 70 2.06 3.80 -6.00
N SER A 71 1.23 2.81 -5.70
CA SER A 71 0.01 2.53 -6.42
C SER A 71 -1.05 2.03 -5.45
N TYR A 72 -2.26 2.58 -5.58
CA TYR A 72 -3.48 2.13 -4.93
C TYR A 72 -4.48 1.84 -6.03
N HIS A 73 -4.85 0.58 -6.18
CA HIS A 73 -5.78 0.09 -7.17
C HIS A 73 -7.00 -0.46 -6.45
N TYR A 74 -8.15 0.17 -6.66
CA TYR A 74 -9.40 -0.26 -6.08
C TYR A 74 -10.34 -0.75 -7.18
N GLN A 75 -10.84 -1.97 -7.01
CA GLN A 75 -11.69 -2.64 -7.97
C GLN A 75 -12.95 -3.21 -7.31
N ASP A 76 -14.03 -3.33 -8.07
CA ASP A 76 -15.26 -4.00 -7.62
C ASP A 76 -15.12 -5.53 -7.61
N ALA A 77 -16.18 -6.23 -7.23
CA ALA A 77 -16.25 -7.68 -7.18
C ALA A 77 -16.06 -8.37 -8.56
N ASP A 78 -16.34 -7.65 -9.65
CA ASP A 78 -16.15 -8.11 -11.03
C ASP A 78 -14.74 -7.76 -11.57
N ASN A 79 -13.83 -7.28 -10.71
CA ASN A 79 -12.51 -6.76 -11.04
C ASN A 79 -12.52 -5.53 -11.98
N ARG A 80 -13.62 -4.77 -12.02
CA ARG A 80 -13.64 -3.50 -12.74
C ARG A 80 -12.99 -2.43 -11.89
N LEU A 81 -12.12 -1.65 -12.52
CA LEU A 81 -11.45 -0.53 -11.87
C LEU A 81 -12.47 0.52 -11.41
N ILE A 82 -12.52 0.79 -10.12
CA ILE A 82 -13.28 1.91 -9.56
C ILE A 82 -12.40 3.16 -9.55
N PHE A 83 -11.19 3.05 -8.99
CA PHE A 83 -10.20 4.12 -9.06
C PHE A 83 -8.78 3.59 -8.96
N ARG A 84 -7.84 4.39 -9.48
CA ARG A 84 -6.41 4.20 -9.27
C ARG A 84 -5.76 5.50 -8.85
N TYR A 85 -4.94 5.45 -7.81
CA TYR A 85 -4.04 6.53 -7.43
C TYR A 85 -2.62 6.00 -7.45
N ASP A 86 -1.79 6.52 -8.33
CA ASP A 86 -0.39 6.18 -8.41
C ASP A 86 0.43 7.43 -8.77
N ASN A 87 1.74 7.34 -8.60
CA ASN A 87 2.67 8.35 -9.10
C ASN A 87 3.45 7.85 -10.33
N ALA A 88 2.86 6.93 -11.11
CA ALA A 88 3.50 6.48 -12.33
C ALA A 88 3.62 7.67 -13.30
N ALA A 89 4.80 7.81 -13.91
CA ALA A 89 5.02 8.89 -14.86
C ALA A 89 4.06 8.76 -16.05
N HIS A 90 3.41 9.87 -16.41
CA HIS A 90 2.60 9.93 -17.63
C HIS A 90 3.46 9.61 -18.87
N ARG A 91 2.89 8.82 -19.77
CA ARG A 91 3.46 8.48 -21.08
C ARG A 91 2.38 8.70 -22.16
N PRO A 92 2.56 9.63 -23.12
CA PRO A 92 3.71 10.53 -23.27
C PRO A 92 3.83 11.51 -22.10
N SER A 93 5.01 12.12 -21.95
CA SER A 93 5.20 13.23 -21.01
C SER A 93 4.23 14.35 -21.35
N LEU A 94 3.45 14.78 -20.37
CA LEU A 94 2.54 15.93 -20.49
C LEU A 94 3.31 17.23 -20.72
#